data_AF-A0A6A5A3E6-F1
#
_entry.id   AF-A0A6A5A3E6-F1
#
_cell.length_a   1.000
_cell.length_b   1.000
_cell.length_c   1.000
_cell.angle_alpha   90.00
_cell.angle_beta   90.00
_cell.angle_gamma   90.00
#
_symmetry.space_group_name_H-M   'P 1'
#
loop_
_entity.id
_entity.type
_entity.pdbx_description
1 polymer ?
#
loop_
_entity_poly.entity_id
_entity_poly.type
_entity_poly.pdbx_seq_one_letter_code
_entity_poly.pdbx_strand_id
1 'polypeptide(L)'
;MSLAVETARHLAAGRWTEKNSLFRVGDNISEWLVMLLMFLVVVGVILFEQVWHWLGHKLHPYPKYHEMMHKITSELMILGMLGLFVHLFSEAYWIDFYSKPVKAFKIADQTIFFVACFLIAQAVLIFYVMRQKNIMTDQIELVSSHYIYRKAKAALDKANYANWFQYEAKKRRALRVMRHKILRRFFLRTYNLPEMFQFSWYLRMQQDSQIQHLIDIELTQWLLLLLVWCGFIAAHNSLERSLVVHDDDEQPKYIRVYVFMAFEFALSIVMGLMWLYIRQCMNTVYKYLGIYNNKDVLAKMRECAEEERHTRESQADSIAHLERLHYNMDMRAHGHRFFLA
;
A
#
# COMPACT_ATOMS: atom_id res chain seq x y z
N MET A 1 62.13 24.96 24.06
CA MET A 1 62.21 24.11 22.86
C MET A 1 61.85 22.63 23.11
N SER A 2 61.70 22.15 24.36
CA SER A 2 61.29 20.75 24.63
C SER A 2 59.77 20.55 24.66
N LEU A 3 58.99 21.53 25.14
CA LEU A 3 57.53 21.42 25.24
C LEU A 3 56.80 21.26 23.89
N ALA A 4 57.30 21.89 22.81
CA ALA A 4 56.71 21.76 21.47
C ALA A 4 57.02 20.39 20.81
N VAL A 5 58.15 19.78 21.18
CA VAL A 5 58.54 18.45 20.71
C VAL A 5 57.81 17.35 21.51
N GLU A 6 57.53 17.59 22.79
CA GLU A 6 56.69 16.71 23.62
C GLU A 6 55.21 16.78 23.22
N THR A 7 54.66 17.96 22.90
CA THR A 7 53.29 18.06 22.37
C THR A 7 53.16 17.47 20.97
N ALA A 8 54.17 17.63 20.11
CA ALA A 8 54.22 16.95 18.81
C ALA A 8 54.36 15.42 18.95
N ARG A 9 55.13 14.94 19.94
CA ARG A 9 55.20 13.51 20.27
C ARG A 9 53.92 12.97 20.90
N HIS A 10 53.20 13.74 21.72
CA HIS A 10 51.90 13.31 22.25
C HIS A 10 50.78 13.37 21.21
N LEU A 11 50.86 14.27 20.21
CA LEU A 11 49.98 14.28 19.04
C LEU A 11 50.31 13.15 18.05
N ALA A 12 51.59 12.76 17.90
CA ALA A 12 52.01 11.64 17.05
C ALA A 12 51.89 10.26 17.73
N ALA A 13 52.00 10.20 19.06
CA ALA A 13 51.86 9.00 19.88
C ALA A 13 50.47 8.89 20.54
N GLY A 14 49.56 9.81 20.18
CA GLY A 14 48.14 9.77 20.49
C GLY A 14 47.46 8.65 19.71
N ARG A 15 47.81 7.41 20.07
CA ARG A 15 47.03 6.20 19.97
C ARG A 15 46.13 6.22 18.74
N TRP A 16 46.74 5.93 17.59
CA TRP A 16 46.08 5.31 16.45
C TRP A 16 45.10 4.29 17.01
N THR A 17 43.82 4.64 17.10
CA THR A 17 42.78 3.74 17.57
C THR A 17 42.46 2.85 16.38
N GLU A 18 43.28 1.80 16.29
CA GLU A 18 43.41 0.75 15.27
C GLU A 18 42.13 -0.04 14.95
N LYS A 19 40.92 0.45 15.27
CA LYS A 19 39.75 -0.42 15.33
C LYS A 19 38.79 -0.42 14.16
N ASN A 20 38.75 0.55 13.26
CA ASN A 20 37.69 0.58 12.22
C ASN A 20 38.15 1.20 10.89
N SER A 21 39.12 0.59 10.21
CA SER A 21 39.36 0.87 8.79
C SER A 21 38.84 -0.32 7.98
N LEU A 22 38.02 -0.06 6.94
CA LEU A 22 37.46 -1.06 6.02
C LEU A 22 38.51 -2.05 5.48
N PHE A 23 39.78 -1.63 5.40
CA PHE A 23 40.91 -2.39 4.85
C PHE A 23 41.80 -3.09 5.92
N ARG A 24 41.57 -2.90 7.23
CA ARG A 24 42.24 -3.66 8.33
C ARG A 24 41.31 -4.60 9.10
N VAL A 25 40.11 -4.86 8.56
CA VAL A 25 39.16 -5.91 9.05
C VAL A 25 39.84 -7.29 9.15
N GLY A 26 40.90 -7.54 8.38
CA GLY A 26 41.67 -8.78 8.38
C GLY A 26 42.47 -9.08 9.66
N ASP A 27 42.77 -8.10 10.51
CA ASP A 27 43.58 -8.36 11.73
C ASP A 27 42.75 -8.97 12.88
N ASN A 28 41.42 -8.79 12.88
CA ASN A 28 40.54 -9.18 14.01
C ASN A 28 39.36 -10.08 13.64
N ILE A 29 39.13 -10.37 12.36
CA ILE A 29 37.95 -11.08 11.88
C ILE A 29 38.40 -12.24 10.99
N SER A 30 37.89 -13.44 11.28
CA SER A 30 38.24 -14.63 10.51
C SER A 30 37.84 -14.47 9.04
N GLU A 31 38.79 -14.71 8.14
CA GLU A 31 38.60 -14.59 6.68
C GLU A 31 37.43 -15.44 6.17
N TRP A 32 37.24 -16.62 6.77
CA TRP A 32 36.08 -17.49 6.51
C TRP A 32 34.74 -16.81 6.83
N LEU A 33 34.66 -16.05 7.92
CA LEU A 33 33.43 -15.33 8.28
C LEU A 33 33.12 -14.22 7.27
N VAL A 34 34.15 -13.50 6.81
CA VAL A 34 34.00 -12.47 5.77
C VAL A 34 33.50 -13.11 4.47
N MET A 35 34.09 -14.23 4.05
CA MET A 35 33.66 -14.96 2.86
C MET A 35 32.21 -15.46 2.99
N LEU A 36 31.82 -16.00 4.15
CA LEU A 36 30.44 -16.43 4.41
C LEU A 36 29.46 -15.26 4.34
N LEU A 37 29.80 -14.11 4.96
CA LEU A 37 28.96 -12.91 4.92
C LEU A 37 28.85 -12.34 3.51
N MET A 38 29.94 -12.32 2.75
CA MET A 38 29.90 -11.93 1.34
C MET A 38 29.02 -12.86 0.51
N PHE A 39 29.13 -14.18 0.70
CA PHE A 39 28.26 -15.14 0.03
C PHE A 39 26.77 -14.89 0.37
N LEU A 40 26.46 -14.65 1.65
CA LEU A 40 25.11 -14.35 2.11
C LEU A 40 24.59 -13.05 1.47
N VAL A 41 25.42 -12.00 1.40
CA VAL A 41 25.08 -10.74 0.73
C VAL A 41 24.79 -10.97 -0.75
N VAL A 42 25.64 -11.71 -1.47
CA VAL A 42 25.43 -12.02 -2.90
C VAL A 42 24.13 -12.81 -3.11
N VAL A 43 23.88 -13.84 -2.31
CA VAL A 43 22.61 -14.59 -2.35
C VAL A 43 21.43 -13.66 -2.06
N GLY A 44 21.57 -12.76 -1.08
CA GLY A 44 20.55 -11.77 -0.75
C GLY A 44 20.23 -10.83 -1.92
N VAL A 45 21.24 -10.36 -2.64
CA VAL A 45 21.08 -9.52 -3.84
C VAL A 45 20.33 -10.29 -4.94
N ILE A 46 20.73 -11.53 -5.22
CA ILE A 46 20.06 -12.37 -6.23
C ILE A 46 18.59 -12.60 -5.87
N LEU A 47 18.30 -12.90 -4.60
CA LEU A 47 16.92 -13.08 -4.13
C LEU A 47 16.11 -11.79 -4.26
N PHE A 48 16.70 -10.65 -3.91
CA PHE A 48 16.05 -9.35 -4.03
C PHE A 48 15.71 -9.02 -5.48
N GLU A 49 16.65 -9.24 -6.40
CA GLU A 49 16.44 -9.06 -7.85
C GLU A 49 15.30 -9.97 -8.35
N GLN A 50 15.29 -11.24 -7.94
CA GLN A 50 14.25 -12.19 -8.33
C GLN A 50 12.85 -11.76 -7.83
N VAL A 51 12.77 -11.27 -6.60
CA VAL A 51 11.51 -10.73 -6.03
C VAL A 51 11.06 -9.50 -6.81
N TRP A 52 11.98 -8.59 -7.13
CA TRP A 52 11.67 -7.38 -7.89
C TRP A 52 11.19 -7.69 -9.31
N HIS A 53 11.86 -8.63 -9.97
CA HIS A 53 11.50 -9.08 -11.31
C HIS A 53 10.14 -9.79 -11.33
N TRP A 54 9.86 -10.63 -10.33
CA TRP A 54 8.54 -11.25 -10.16
C TRP A 54 7.44 -10.20 -9.96
N LEU A 55 7.70 -9.19 -9.14
CA LEU A 55 6.78 -8.08 -8.89
C LEU A 55 6.53 -7.28 -10.18
N GLY A 56 7.59 -6.98 -10.92
CA GLY A 56 7.55 -6.31 -12.22
C GLY A 56 6.72 -7.06 -13.26
N HIS A 57 6.96 -8.36 -13.45
CA HIS A 57 6.19 -9.18 -14.39
C HIS A 57 4.71 -9.30 -14.03
N LYS A 58 4.39 -9.40 -12.73
CA LYS A 58 2.99 -9.36 -12.33
C LYS A 58 2.37 -8.04 -12.74
N LEU A 59 3.04 -6.90 -12.55
CA LEU A 59 2.52 -5.55 -12.74
C LEU A 59 2.56 -5.02 -14.19
N HIS A 60 3.39 -5.62 -15.06
CA HIS A 60 3.58 -5.25 -16.48
C HIS A 60 2.32 -5.09 -17.35
N PRO A 61 1.21 -5.85 -17.18
CA PRO A 61 0.06 -5.76 -18.08
C PRO A 61 -0.70 -4.42 -18.07
N TYR A 62 -0.33 -3.48 -17.19
CA TYR A 62 -1.08 -2.24 -17.02
C TYR A 62 -0.13 -1.04 -16.86
N PRO A 63 -0.22 -0.02 -17.74
CA PRO A 63 0.78 1.05 -17.84
C PRO A 63 0.92 1.87 -16.55
N LYS A 64 -0.20 2.16 -15.86
CA LYS A 64 -0.20 2.92 -14.60
C LYS A 64 0.53 2.20 -13.45
N TYR A 65 0.51 0.87 -13.43
CA TYR A 65 1.17 0.10 -12.38
C TYR A 65 2.67 -0.06 -12.63
N HIS A 66 3.08 -0.06 -13.90
CA HIS A 66 4.48 0.02 -14.27
C HIS A 66 5.08 1.37 -13.88
N GLU A 67 4.35 2.46 -14.14
CA GLU A 67 4.75 3.82 -13.74
C GLU A 67 4.94 3.94 -12.21
N MET A 68 3.99 3.40 -11.45
CA MET A 68 4.07 3.34 -9.98
C MET A 68 5.28 2.52 -9.48
N MET A 69 5.56 1.37 -10.09
CA MET A 69 6.73 0.56 -9.74
C MET A 69 8.05 1.26 -10.08
N HIS A 70 8.12 1.92 -11.22
CA HIS A 70 9.30 2.70 -11.61
C HIS A 70 9.55 3.83 -10.61
N LYS A 71 8.48 4.51 -10.17
CA LYS A 71 8.57 5.55 -9.16
C LYS A 71 9.11 5.03 -7.82
N ILE A 72 8.53 3.93 -7.32
CA ILE A 72 8.99 3.26 -6.10
C ILE A 72 10.48 2.84 -6.21
N THR A 73 10.88 2.29 -7.36
CA THR A 73 12.28 1.90 -7.60
C THR A 73 13.21 3.11 -7.55
N SER A 74 12.80 4.20 -8.20
CA SER A 74 13.55 5.46 -8.22
C SER A 74 13.70 6.07 -6.83
N GLU A 75 12.64 6.07 -6.03
CA GLU A 75 12.68 6.57 -4.65
C GLU A 75 13.60 5.71 -3.76
N LEU A 76 13.50 4.39 -3.86
CA LEU A 76 14.39 3.47 -3.15
C LEU A 76 15.85 3.66 -3.56
N MET A 77 16.11 3.89 -4.84
CA MET A 77 17.46 4.17 -5.35
C MET A 77 18.01 5.50 -4.82
N ILE A 78 17.20 6.56 -4.78
CA ILE A 78 17.60 7.86 -4.21
C ILE A 78 17.95 7.70 -2.72
N LEU A 79 17.09 7.02 -1.96
CA LEU A 79 17.33 6.74 -0.54
C LEU A 79 18.56 5.86 -0.31
N GLY A 80 18.75 4.83 -1.13
CA GLY A 80 19.92 3.95 -1.10
C GLY A 80 21.21 4.70 -1.43
N MET A 81 21.20 5.57 -2.44
CA MET A 81 22.34 6.43 -2.77
C MET A 81 22.63 7.44 -1.65
N LEU A 82 21.60 8.04 -1.04
CA LEU A 82 21.77 8.96 0.08
C LEU A 82 22.43 8.25 1.27
N GLY A 83 21.96 7.05 1.64
CA GLY A 83 22.58 6.24 2.69
C GLY A 83 24.02 5.83 2.35
N LEU A 84 24.29 5.53 1.07
CA LEU A 84 25.66 5.26 0.59
C LEU A 84 26.55 6.49 0.74
N PHE A 85 26.08 7.69 0.37
CA PHE A 85 26.83 8.93 0.59
C PHE A 85 27.09 9.18 2.08
N VAL A 86 26.08 9.03 2.94
CA VAL A 86 26.24 9.17 4.40
C VAL A 86 27.31 8.20 4.91
N HIS A 87 27.30 6.96 4.43
CA HIS A 87 28.30 5.96 4.77
C HIS A 87 29.70 6.36 4.27
N LEU A 88 29.84 6.73 3.00
CA LEU A 88 31.11 7.15 2.40
C LEU A 88 31.71 8.40 3.07
N PHE A 89 30.91 9.44 3.30
CA PHE A 89 31.38 10.65 3.98
C PHE A 89 31.82 10.37 5.42
N SER A 90 31.15 9.41 6.08
CA SER A 90 31.56 8.97 7.40
C SER A 90 32.84 8.13 7.38
N GLU A 91 33.11 7.42 6.29
CA GLU A 91 34.29 6.55 6.12
C GLU A 91 35.52 7.32 5.61
N ALA A 92 35.32 8.40 4.86
CA ALA A 92 36.36 9.19 4.18
C ALA A 92 37.23 10.08 5.10
N TYR A 93 37.41 9.72 6.38
CA TYR A 93 38.35 10.34 7.34
C TYR A 93 38.17 11.83 7.67
N TRP A 94 37.25 12.57 7.02
CA TRP A 94 37.04 14.00 7.31
C TRP A 94 36.27 14.30 8.60
N ILE A 95 35.63 13.30 9.21
CA ILE A 95 34.85 13.49 10.44
C ILE A 95 35.19 12.38 11.43
N ASP A 96 35.50 12.77 12.66
CA ASP A 96 35.93 11.86 13.72
C ASP A 96 34.87 10.76 13.96
N PHE A 97 35.24 9.52 13.61
CA PHE A 97 34.37 8.33 13.53
C PHE A 97 33.66 7.98 14.84
N TYR A 98 34.20 8.45 15.96
CA TYR A 98 33.67 8.20 17.29
C TYR A 98 32.89 9.37 17.90
N SER A 99 32.81 10.50 17.20
CA SER A 99 32.06 11.65 17.68
C SER A 99 30.57 11.30 17.81
N LYS A 100 30.00 11.64 18.98
CA LYS A 100 28.56 11.51 19.25
C LYS A 100 27.66 12.03 18.11
N PRO A 101 27.96 13.18 17.45
CA PRO A 101 27.14 13.65 16.33
C PRO A 101 27.17 12.73 15.10
N VAL A 102 28.32 12.17 14.72
CA VAL A 102 28.40 11.24 13.56
C VAL A 102 27.59 9.98 13.82
N LYS A 103 27.64 9.43 15.04
CA LYS A 103 26.82 8.27 15.42
C LYS A 103 25.32 8.59 15.36
N ALA A 104 24.92 9.76 15.87
CA ALA A 104 23.53 10.20 15.82
C ALA A 104 23.05 10.39 14.37
N PHE A 105 23.89 10.96 13.50
CA PHE A 105 23.59 11.14 12.09
C PHE A 105 23.41 9.80 11.35
N LYS A 106 24.29 8.82 11.57
CA LYS A 106 24.14 7.45 11.02
C LYS A 106 22.83 6.80 11.44
N ILE A 107 22.47 6.92 12.72
CA ILE A 107 21.20 6.35 13.23
C ILE A 107 20.00 7.05 12.60
N ALA A 108 20.04 8.37 12.43
CA ALA A 108 18.97 9.14 11.80
C ALA A 108 18.77 8.72 10.33
N ASP A 109 19.84 8.65 9.55
CA ASP A 109 19.82 8.18 8.16
C ASP A 109 19.25 6.75 8.06
N GLN A 110 19.79 5.81 8.85
CA GLN A 110 19.32 4.44 8.87
C GLN A 110 17.83 4.32 9.29
N THR A 111 17.37 5.15 10.21
CA THR A 111 15.96 5.17 10.64
C THR A 111 15.06 5.66 9.52
N ILE A 112 15.43 6.75 8.84
CA ILE A 112 14.68 7.28 7.69
C ILE A 112 14.63 6.24 6.57
N PHE A 113 15.74 5.58 6.29
CA PHE A 113 15.81 4.50 5.31
C PHE A 113 14.83 3.37 5.64
N PHE A 114 14.82 2.87 6.89
CA PHE A 114 13.87 1.83 7.29
C PHE A 114 12.41 2.27 7.17
N VAL A 115 12.07 3.48 7.63
CA VAL A 115 10.70 4.02 7.51
C VAL A 115 10.28 4.05 6.03
N ALA A 116 11.14 4.54 5.16
CA ALA A 116 10.84 4.58 3.73
C ALA A 116 10.69 3.18 3.11
N CYS A 117 11.54 2.22 3.48
CA CYS A 117 11.38 0.83 3.04
C CYS A 117 10.04 0.23 3.51
N PHE A 118 9.60 0.50 4.74
CA PHE A 118 8.30 0.05 5.23
C PHE A 118 7.13 0.70 4.50
N LEU A 119 7.21 2.00 4.19
CA LEU A 119 6.20 2.71 3.41
C LEU A 119 6.09 2.15 1.98
N ILE A 120 7.23 1.89 1.34
CA ILE A 120 7.29 1.25 0.02
C ILE A 120 6.69 -0.16 0.08
N ALA A 121 7.09 -0.98 1.05
CA ALA A 121 6.55 -2.33 1.22
C ALA A 121 5.03 -2.31 1.47
N GLN A 122 4.55 -1.37 2.30
CA GLN A 122 3.13 -1.16 2.55
C GLN A 122 2.40 -0.77 1.27
N ALA A 123 2.93 0.17 0.48
CA ALA A 123 2.34 0.58 -0.79
C ALA A 123 2.22 -0.62 -1.74
N VAL A 124 3.30 -1.39 -1.92
CA VAL A 124 3.31 -2.61 -2.76
C VAL A 124 2.27 -3.63 -2.29
N LEU A 125 2.13 -3.85 -0.98
CA LEU A 125 1.11 -4.75 -0.44
C LEU A 125 -0.32 -4.25 -0.71
N ILE A 126 -0.58 -2.95 -0.53
CA ILE A 126 -1.87 -2.33 -0.84
C ILE A 126 -2.19 -2.49 -2.33
N PHE A 127 -1.21 -2.28 -3.22
CA PHE A 127 -1.36 -2.50 -4.65
C PHE A 127 -1.72 -3.94 -4.98
N TYR A 128 -0.97 -4.89 -4.43
CA TYR A 128 -1.19 -6.30 -4.67
C TYR A 128 -2.61 -6.72 -4.25
N VAL A 129 -3.03 -6.32 -3.03
CA VAL A 129 -4.37 -6.62 -2.52
C VAL A 129 -5.44 -5.94 -3.36
N MET A 130 -5.28 -4.66 -3.69
CA MET A 130 -6.28 -3.93 -4.47
C MET A 130 -6.47 -4.52 -5.85
N ARG A 131 -5.39 -4.92 -6.53
CA ARG A 131 -5.50 -5.58 -7.84
C ARG A 131 -6.35 -6.84 -7.79
N GLN A 132 -6.14 -7.69 -6.79
CA GLN A 132 -6.94 -8.90 -6.60
C GLN A 132 -8.43 -8.55 -6.41
N LYS A 133 -8.73 -7.45 -5.69
CA LYS A 133 -10.10 -6.95 -5.55
C LYS A 133 -10.65 -6.38 -6.86
N ASN A 134 -9.86 -5.63 -7.61
CA ASN A 134 -10.25 -5.00 -8.86
C ASN A 134 -10.64 -6.03 -9.93
N ILE A 135 -9.85 -7.08 -10.09
CA ILE A 135 -10.17 -8.19 -11.00
C ILE A 135 -11.49 -8.86 -10.60
N MET A 136 -11.71 -9.08 -9.30
CA MET A 136 -12.95 -9.68 -8.81
C MET A 136 -14.15 -8.76 -9.03
N THR A 137 -13.97 -7.44 -8.89
CA THR A 137 -15.03 -6.45 -9.09
C THR A 137 -15.44 -6.37 -10.58
N ASP A 138 -14.47 -6.37 -11.51
CA ASP A 138 -14.76 -6.39 -12.95
C ASP A 138 -15.53 -7.65 -13.36
N GLN A 139 -15.12 -8.81 -12.84
CA GLN A 139 -15.84 -10.06 -13.07
C GLN A 139 -17.27 -9.99 -12.54
N ILE A 140 -17.50 -9.34 -11.40
CA ILE A 140 -18.86 -9.14 -10.87
C ILE A 140 -19.65 -8.23 -11.80
N GLU A 141 -19.07 -7.15 -12.31
CA GLU A 141 -19.75 -6.22 -13.20
C GLU A 141 -20.25 -6.89 -14.49
N LEU A 142 -19.41 -7.68 -15.15
CA LEU A 142 -19.75 -8.39 -16.39
C LEU A 142 -20.88 -9.42 -16.22
N VAL A 143 -21.02 -9.98 -15.02
CA VAL A 143 -22.03 -11.00 -14.76
C VAL A 143 -23.40 -10.36 -14.57
N SER A 144 -24.41 -10.87 -15.29
CA SER A 144 -25.80 -10.40 -15.15
C SER A 144 -26.33 -10.55 -13.72
N SER A 145 -27.11 -9.56 -13.28
CA SER A 145 -27.76 -9.57 -11.96
C SER A 145 -28.64 -10.79 -11.74
N HIS A 146 -29.28 -11.31 -12.79
CA HIS A 146 -30.12 -12.52 -12.71
C HIS A 146 -29.32 -13.79 -12.39
N TYR A 147 -28.16 -13.95 -13.04
CA TYR A 147 -27.26 -15.06 -12.76
C TYR A 147 -26.74 -14.99 -11.31
N ILE A 148 -26.41 -13.78 -10.84
CA ILE A 148 -25.99 -13.56 -9.45
C ILE A 148 -27.11 -13.89 -8.47
N TYR A 149 -28.35 -13.49 -8.74
CA TYR A 149 -29.50 -13.83 -7.90
C TYR A 149 -29.69 -15.34 -7.80
N ARG A 150 -29.71 -16.07 -8.94
CA ARG A 150 -29.87 -17.53 -8.95
C ARG A 150 -28.75 -18.24 -8.20
N LYS A 151 -27.50 -17.84 -8.46
CA LYS A 151 -26.32 -18.40 -7.79
C LYS A 151 -26.29 -18.09 -6.30
N ALA A 152 -26.71 -16.90 -5.91
CA ALA A 152 -26.83 -16.51 -4.50
C ALA A 152 -27.95 -17.30 -3.81
N LYS A 153 -29.11 -17.47 -4.43
CA LYS A 153 -30.22 -18.29 -3.88
C LYS A 153 -29.76 -19.72 -3.58
N ALA A 154 -29.04 -20.35 -4.52
CA ALA A 154 -28.45 -21.68 -4.31
C ALA A 154 -27.38 -21.68 -3.20
N ALA A 155 -26.61 -20.59 -3.05
CA ALA A 155 -25.59 -20.48 -2.02
C ALA A 155 -26.13 -20.14 -0.62
N LEU A 156 -27.32 -19.54 -0.52
CA LEU A 156 -28.02 -19.30 0.74
C LEU A 156 -28.80 -20.52 1.22
N ASP A 157 -29.00 -21.52 0.37
CA ASP A 157 -29.64 -22.77 0.75
C ASP A 157 -28.68 -23.62 1.59
N LYS A 158 -29.04 -23.80 2.87
CA LYS A 158 -28.26 -24.54 3.85
C LYS A 158 -28.17 -26.04 3.50
N ALA A 159 -29.17 -26.58 2.78
CA ALA A 159 -29.20 -27.99 2.39
C ALA A 159 -28.05 -28.39 1.45
N ASN A 160 -27.47 -27.43 0.73
CA ASN A 160 -26.40 -27.67 -0.24
C ASN A 160 -25.00 -27.84 0.39
N TYR A 161 -24.85 -27.71 1.71
CA TYR A 161 -23.56 -27.72 2.37
C TYR A 161 -23.52 -28.67 3.58
N ALA A 162 -22.59 -29.62 3.54
CA ALA A 162 -22.30 -30.50 4.67
C ALA A 162 -21.59 -29.76 5.82
N ASN A 163 -20.78 -28.74 5.49
CA ASN A 163 -19.91 -28.05 6.45
C ASN A 163 -20.36 -26.61 6.71
N TRP A 164 -20.54 -26.25 7.99
CA TRP A 164 -20.93 -24.91 8.41
C TRP A 164 -19.93 -23.82 7.98
N PHE A 165 -18.63 -24.09 8.08
CA PHE A 165 -17.58 -23.14 7.64
C PHE A 165 -17.66 -22.84 6.13
N GLN A 166 -17.93 -23.87 5.33
CA GLN A 166 -18.08 -23.70 3.87
C GLN A 166 -19.33 -22.88 3.55
N TYR A 167 -20.44 -23.18 4.22
CA TYR A 167 -21.67 -22.40 4.11
C TYR A 167 -21.44 -20.92 4.45
N GLU A 168 -20.83 -20.63 5.61
CA GLU A 168 -20.64 -19.25 6.06
C GLU A 168 -19.65 -18.48 5.16
N ALA A 169 -18.63 -19.13 4.60
CA ALA A 169 -17.74 -18.52 3.62
C ALA A 169 -18.46 -18.22 2.29
N LYS A 170 -19.26 -19.17 1.77
CA LYS A 170 -20.01 -19.01 0.52
C LYS A 170 -21.11 -17.97 0.67
N LYS A 171 -21.85 -17.97 1.78
CA LYS A 171 -22.84 -16.96 2.15
C LYS A 171 -22.24 -15.57 2.22
N ARG A 172 -21.11 -15.39 2.92
CA ARG A 172 -20.41 -14.08 2.98
C ARG A 172 -19.99 -13.59 1.59
N ARG A 173 -19.50 -14.48 0.73
CA ARG A 173 -19.16 -14.15 -0.65
C ARG A 173 -20.40 -13.75 -1.46
N ALA A 174 -21.48 -14.52 -1.40
CA ALA A 174 -22.73 -14.23 -2.10
C ALA A 174 -23.33 -12.88 -1.68
N LEU A 175 -23.40 -12.61 -0.37
CA LEU A 175 -23.88 -11.33 0.17
C LEU A 175 -23.03 -10.15 -0.29
N ARG A 176 -21.70 -10.31 -0.34
CA ARG A 176 -20.79 -9.25 -0.83
C ARG A 176 -21.04 -8.92 -2.30
N VAL A 177 -21.20 -9.95 -3.13
CA VAL A 177 -21.46 -9.78 -4.57
C VAL A 177 -22.82 -9.10 -4.80
N MET A 178 -23.87 -9.54 -4.10
CA MET A 178 -25.19 -8.92 -4.20
C MET A 178 -25.18 -7.45 -3.75
N ARG A 179 -24.57 -7.16 -2.59
CA ARG A 179 -24.44 -5.77 -2.10
C ARG A 179 -23.72 -4.86 -3.09
N HIS A 180 -22.67 -5.36 -3.73
CA HIS A 180 -21.95 -4.60 -4.74
C HIS A 180 -22.84 -4.28 -5.96
N LYS A 181 -23.62 -5.25 -6.46
CA LYS A 181 -24.55 -5.02 -7.57
C LYS A 181 -25.68 -4.06 -7.23
N ILE A 182 -26.27 -4.19 -6.04
CA ILE A 182 -27.30 -3.28 -5.55
C ILE A 182 -26.74 -1.86 -5.43
N LEU A 183 -25.53 -1.71 -4.87
CA LEU A 183 -24.86 -0.42 -4.74
C LEU A 183 -24.59 0.23 -6.09
N ARG A 184 -24.09 -0.55 -7.07
CA ARG A 184 -23.91 -0.08 -8.45
C ARG A 184 -25.21 0.48 -9.02
N ARG A 185 -26.30 -0.27 -8.93
CA ARG A 185 -27.61 0.14 -9.45
C ARG A 185 -28.15 1.39 -8.79
N PHE A 186 -28.03 1.46 -7.46
CA PHE A 186 -28.41 2.66 -6.74
C PHE A 186 -27.62 3.88 -7.21
N PHE A 187 -26.29 3.75 -7.34
CA PHE A 187 -25.44 4.82 -7.84
C PHE A 187 -25.89 5.29 -9.24
N LEU A 188 -26.10 4.36 -10.17
CA LEU A 188 -26.57 4.69 -11.52
C LEU A 188 -27.91 5.44 -11.50
N ARG A 189 -28.85 4.99 -10.66
CA ARG A 189 -30.18 5.61 -10.53
C ARG A 189 -30.11 6.99 -9.87
N THR A 190 -29.32 7.15 -8.82
CA THR A 190 -29.18 8.42 -8.10
C THR A 190 -28.56 9.51 -8.99
N TYR A 191 -27.61 9.14 -9.86
CA TYR A 191 -26.92 10.07 -10.75
C TYR A 191 -27.46 10.07 -12.19
N ASN A 192 -28.57 9.37 -12.47
CA ASN A 192 -29.16 9.24 -13.81
C ASN A 192 -28.17 8.82 -14.90
N LEU A 193 -27.29 7.87 -14.58
CA LEU A 193 -26.27 7.35 -15.50
C LEU A 193 -26.81 6.17 -16.32
N PRO A 194 -26.36 5.99 -17.58
CA PRO A 194 -26.78 4.87 -18.41
C PRO A 194 -26.28 3.53 -17.84
N GLU A 195 -27.02 2.44 -18.07
CA GLU A 195 -26.63 1.10 -17.56
C GLU A 195 -25.30 0.59 -18.13
N MET A 196 -24.87 1.12 -19.27
CA MET A 196 -23.56 0.85 -19.91
C MET A 196 -22.39 1.48 -19.14
N PHE A 197 -22.65 2.40 -18.20
CA PHE A 197 -21.61 3.00 -17.38
C PHE A 197 -20.92 1.94 -16.52
N GLN A 198 -19.59 1.92 -16.59
CA GLN A 198 -18.75 0.97 -15.89
C GLN A 198 -18.43 1.46 -14.48
N PHE A 199 -19.22 1.03 -13.50
CA PHE A 199 -19.07 1.45 -12.11
C PHE A 199 -17.75 0.96 -11.51
N SER A 200 -17.30 -0.24 -11.88
CA SER A 200 -16.02 -0.79 -11.40
C SER A 200 -14.83 0.00 -11.94
N TRP A 201 -14.93 0.45 -13.20
CA TRP A 201 -13.92 1.30 -13.81
C TRP A 201 -13.82 2.66 -13.11
N TYR A 202 -14.96 3.30 -12.83
CA TYR A 202 -15.00 4.56 -12.08
C TYR A 202 -14.38 4.42 -10.68
N LEU A 203 -14.78 3.38 -9.93
CA LEU A 203 -14.20 3.12 -8.60
C LEU A 203 -12.69 2.88 -8.67
N ARG A 204 -12.23 2.10 -9.66
CA ARG A 204 -10.81 1.87 -9.88
C ARG A 204 -10.06 3.16 -10.17
N MET A 205 -10.59 4.02 -11.05
CA MET A 205 -9.95 5.28 -11.42
C MET A 205 -9.75 6.17 -10.18
N GLN A 206 -10.78 6.26 -9.34
CA GLN A 206 -10.70 7.02 -8.09
C GLN A 206 -9.72 6.39 -7.09
N GLN A 207 -9.73 5.06 -6.95
CA GLN A 207 -8.80 4.37 -6.06
C GLN A 207 -7.36 4.49 -6.53
N ASP A 208 -7.08 4.32 -7.82
CA ASP A 208 -5.73 4.43 -8.38
C ASP A 208 -5.19 5.87 -8.20
N SER A 209 -6.05 6.89 -8.26
CA SER A 209 -5.69 8.28 -7.91
C SER A 209 -5.31 8.40 -6.43
N GLN A 210 -6.09 7.82 -5.52
CA GLN A 210 -5.78 7.87 -4.08
C GLN A 210 -4.52 7.09 -3.71
N ILE A 211 -4.23 5.94 -4.34
CA ILE A 211 -2.99 5.22 -4.04
C ILE A 211 -1.77 5.92 -4.65
N GLN A 212 -1.92 6.65 -5.75
CA GLN A 212 -0.84 7.50 -6.26
C GLN A 212 -0.40 8.51 -5.18
N HIS A 213 -1.34 9.14 -4.49
CA HIS A 213 -1.04 10.02 -3.34
C HIS A 213 -0.47 9.28 -2.11
N LEU A 214 -0.65 7.96 -2.01
CA LEU A 214 -0.07 7.16 -0.93
C LEU A 214 1.38 6.74 -1.22
N ILE A 215 1.75 6.54 -2.49
CA ILE A 215 3.16 6.33 -2.87
C ILE A 215 3.93 7.63 -2.75
N ASP A 216 3.32 8.72 -3.22
CA ASP A 216 3.99 10.01 -3.32
C ASP A 216 4.22 10.56 -1.91
N ILE A 217 5.44 10.37 -1.40
CA ILE A 217 5.84 10.94 -0.11
C ILE A 217 6.05 12.43 -0.29
N GLU A 218 4.96 13.18 -0.16
CA GLU A 218 4.98 14.64 -0.21
C GLU A 218 5.75 15.21 0.99
N LEU A 219 6.26 16.44 0.82
CA LEU A 219 6.95 17.19 1.88
C LEU A 219 6.12 17.26 3.17
N THR A 220 4.80 17.31 3.06
CA THR A 220 3.87 17.30 4.20
C THR A 220 3.98 16.04 5.05
N GLN A 221 4.20 14.87 4.44
CA GLN A 221 4.35 13.60 5.14
C GLN A 221 5.68 13.52 5.89
N TRP A 222 6.75 14.05 5.29
CA TRP A 222 8.04 14.20 5.96
C TRP A 222 7.96 15.13 7.17
N LEU A 223 7.27 16.27 7.03
CA LEU A 223 7.02 17.18 8.15
C LEU A 223 6.18 16.52 9.26
N LEU A 224 5.16 15.73 8.88
CA LEU A 224 4.35 14.98 9.83
C LEU A 224 5.20 13.93 10.58
N LEU A 225 6.07 13.21 9.88
CA LEU A 225 6.97 12.23 10.49
C LEU A 225 7.91 12.90 11.50
N LEU A 226 8.48 14.05 11.13
CA LEU A 226 9.30 14.86 12.04
C LEU A 226 8.49 15.36 13.25
N LEU A 227 7.24 15.78 13.05
CA LEU A 227 6.36 16.19 14.14
C LEU A 227 6.09 15.04 15.11
N VAL A 228 5.78 13.84 14.60
CA VAL A 228 5.59 12.64 15.42
C VAL A 228 6.87 12.29 16.18
N TRP A 229 8.04 12.40 15.53
CA TRP A 229 9.33 12.18 16.16
C TRP A 229 9.64 13.20 17.26
N CYS A 230 9.34 14.48 17.04
CA CYS A 230 9.42 15.52 18.07
C CYS A 230 8.50 15.23 19.25
N GLY A 231 7.27 14.78 18.98
CA GLY A 231 6.33 14.35 20.01
C GLY A 231 6.85 13.16 20.83
N PHE A 232 7.47 12.19 20.18
CA PHE A 232 8.11 11.04 20.83
C PHE A 232 9.26 11.48 21.76
N ILE A 233 10.16 12.35 21.28
CA ILE A 233 11.27 12.88 22.09
C ILE A 233 10.73 13.69 23.28
N ALA A 234 9.72 14.54 23.06
CA ALA A 234 9.13 15.34 24.12
C ALA A 234 8.50 14.46 25.21
N ALA A 235 7.74 13.43 24.82
CA ALA A 235 7.12 12.47 25.74
C ALA A 235 8.15 11.64 26.51
N HIS A 236 9.22 11.20 25.83
CA HIS A 236 10.35 10.53 26.47
C HIS A 236 11.00 11.41 27.53
N ASN A 237 11.36 12.64 27.17
CA ASN A 237 12.04 13.58 28.06
C ASN A 237 11.16 13.99 29.25
N SER A 238 9.84 14.13 29.06
CA SER A 238 8.93 14.42 30.18
C SER A 238 8.84 13.24 31.15
N LEU A 239 8.74 12.01 30.63
CA LEU A 239 8.59 10.82 31.46
C LEU A 239 9.90 10.50 32.22
N GLU A 240 11.04 10.67 31.57
CA GLU A 240 12.36 10.53 32.20
C GLU A 240 12.52 11.53 33.35
N ARG A 241 12.21 12.81 33.15
CA ARG A 241 12.28 13.82 34.22
C ARG A 241 11.33 13.53 35.38
N SER A 242 10.13 13.01 35.12
CA SER A 242 9.17 12.69 36.18
C SER A 242 9.55 11.46 36.99
N LEU A 243 10.23 10.48 36.40
CA LEU A 243 10.62 9.23 37.08
C LEU A 243 11.97 9.33 37.80
N VAL A 244 12.94 10.08 37.26
CA VAL A 244 14.27 10.28 37.88
C VAL A 244 14.21 11.08 39.19
N VAL A 245 13.11 11.78 39.47
CA VAL A 245 12.90 12.49 40.76
C VAL A 245 12.64 11.53 41.93
N HIS A 246 12.39 10.24 41.68
CA HIS A 246 11.94 9.30 42.71
C HIS A 246 12.82 8.08 42.97
N ASP A 247 13.89 7.82 42.23
CA ASP A 247 14.70 6.60 42.45
C ASP A 247 16.18 6.82 42.12
N ASP A 248 17.05 6.62 43.10
CA ASP A 248 18.49 6.97 43.05
C ASP A 248 19.38 5.79 42.59
N ASP A 249 18.86 4.59 42.33
CA ASP A 249 19.74 3.40 42.18
C ASP A 249 19.65 2.55 40.91
N GLU A 250 18.69 2.71 40.00
CA GLU A 250 18.74 1.98 38.72
C GLU A 250 18.29 2.82 37.52
N GLN A 251 19.23 3.15 36.63
CA GLN A 251 18.91 3.80 35.37
C GLN A 251 17.86 2.99 34.60
N PRO A 252 16.70 3.56 34.27
CA PRO A 252 15.61 2.79 33.70
C PRO A 252 15.85 2.62 32.18
N LYS A 253 16.71 1.64 31.84
CA LYS A 253 17.10 1.27 30.46
C LYS A 253 15.91 0.95 29.54
N TYR A 254 14.69 0.87 30.06
CA TYR A 254 13.49 0.46 29.34
C TYR A 254 12.45 1.58 29.13
N ILE A 255 12.62 2.80 29.66
CA ILE A 255 11.63 3.89 29.48
C ILE A 255 11.35 4.13 27.99
N ARG A 256 12.41 4.18 27.17
CA ARG A 256 12.27 4.42 25.73
C ARG A 256 11.40 3.38 25.04
N VAL A 257 11.52 2.12 25.44
CA VAL A 257 10.72 1.01 24.89
C VAL A 257 9.25 1.16 25.29
N TYR A 258 8.96 1.54 26.53
CA TYR A 258 7.58 1.77 26.99
C TYR A 258 6.92 2.96 26.29
N VAL A 259 7.63 4.08 26.12
CA VAL A 259 7.11 5.24 25.37
C VAL A 259 6.85 4.86 23.92
N PHE A 260 7.76 4.10 23.29
CA PHE A 260 7.58 3.63 21.93
C PHE A 260 6.35 2.72 21.80
N MET A 261 6.19 1.74 22.68
CA MET A 261 5.03 0.85 22.72
C MET A 261 3.72 1.62 22.94
N ALA A 262 3.72 2.66 23.78
CA ALA A 262 2.55 3.51 23.99
C ALA A 262 2.16 4.29 22.71
N PHE A 263 3.14 4.83 21.99
CA PHE A 263 2.90 5.50 20.70
C PHE A 263 2.36 4.52 19.64
N GLU A 264 2.94 3.32 19.54
CA GLU A 264 2.44 2.28 18.62
C GLU A 264 1.00 1.88 18.94
N PHE A 265 0.68 1.72 20.23
CA PHE A 265 -0.67 1.40 20.66
C PHE A 265 -1.66 2.53 20.35
N ALA A 266 -1.25 3.79 20.59
CA ALA A 266 -2.06 4.96 20.26
C ALA A 266 -2.34 5.06 18.75
N LEU A 267 -1.31 4.88 17.90
CA LEU A 267 -1.46 4.85 16.45
C LEU A 267 -2.36 3.70 15.99
N SER A 268 -2.23 2.53 16.62
CA SER A 268 -3.09 1.36 16.34
C SER A 268 -4.55 1.62 16.70
N ILE A 269 -4.82 2.31 17.82
CA ILE A 269 -6.16 2.74 18.20
C ILE A 269 -6.71 3.70 17.15
N VAL A 270 -5.95 4.72 16.75
CA VAL A 270 -6.38 5.69 15.72
C VAL A 270 -6.72 4.98 14.41
N MET A 271 -5.89 4.04 13.97
CA MET A 271 -6.15 3.23 12.78
C MET A 271 -7.42 2.36 12.93
N GLY A 272 -7.63 1.77 14.11
CA GLY A 272 -8.82 1.01 14.44
C GLY A 272 -10.09 1.86 14.45
N LEU A 273 -10.03 3.07 15.00
CA LEU A 273 -11.13 4.04 14.99
C LEU A 273 -11.47 4.48 13.57
N MET A 274 -10.46 4.75 12.73
CA MET A 274 -10.67 5.08 11.32
C MET A 274 -11.35 3.92 10.57
N TRP A 275 -10.92 2.68 10.82
CA TRP A 275 -11.58 1.50 10.24
C TRP A 275 -13.04 1.37 10.70
N LEU A 276 -13.32 1.60 11.98
CA LEU A 276 -14.68 1.60 12.51
C LEU A 276 -15.53 2.71 11.89
N TYR A 277 -14.96 3.91 11.70
CA TYR A 277 -15.61 5.03 11.05
C TYR A 277 -15.99 4.70 9.60
N ILE A 278 -15.05 4.21 8.79
CA ILE A 278 -15.31 3.80 7.39
C ILE A 278 -16.38 2.70 7.35
N ARG A 279 -16.31 1.74 8.28
CA ARG A 279 -17.30 0.68 8.41
C ARG A 279 -18.69 1.24 8.78
N GLN A 280 -18.75 2.25 9.64
CA GLN A 280 -19.98 2.92 10.01
C GLN A 280 -20.57 3.68 8.81
N CYS A 281 -19.76 4.42 8.05
CA CYS A 281 -20.20 5.06 6.81
C CYS A 281 -20.81 4.05 5.83
N MET A 282 -20.14 2.92 5.61
CA MET A 282 -20.66 1.84 4.75
C MET A 282 -21.96 1.24 5.30
N ASN A 283 -22.06 1.04 6.61
CA ASN A 283 -23.29 0.55 7.25
C ASN A 283 -24.45 1.54 7.08
N THR A 284 -24.19 2.85 7.16
CA THR A 284 -25.17 3.90 6.92
C THR A 284 -25.67 3.83 5.48
N VAL A 285 -24.78 3.69 4.49
CA VAL A 285 -25.17 3.45 3.08
C VAL A 285 -26.04 2.20 2.96
N TYR A 286 -25.68 1.10 3.63
CA TYR A 286 -26.50 -0.12 3.61
C TYR A 286 -27.87 0.03 4.28
N LYS A 287 -28.00 0.88 5.31
CA LYS A 287 -29.29 1.21 5.92
C LYS A 287 -30.17 1.99 4.98
N TYR A 288 -29.65 3.04 4.33
CA TYR A 288 -30.39 3.82 3.32
C TYR A 288 -30.88 2.96 2.15
N LEU A 289 -30.08 1.98 1.74
CA LEU A 289 -30.41 1.02 0.69
C LEU A 289 -31.40 -0.07 1.12
N GLY A 290 -31.74 -0.17 2.41
CA GLY A 290 -32.56 -1.27 2.94
C GLY A 290 -31.87 -2.65 2.90
N ILE A 291 -30.54 -2.70 2.82
CA ILE A 291 -29.73 -3.94 2.71
C ILE A 291 -28.85 -4.19 3.94
N TYR A 292 -29.13 -3.50 5.04
CA TYR A 292 -28.43 -3.66 6.31
C TYR A 292 -28.59 -5.10 6.85
N ASN A 293 -29.81 -5.63 6.85
CA ASN A 293 -30.07 -7.00 7.24
C ASN A 293 -29.81 -7.97 6.07
N ASN A 294 -29.13 -9.07 6.36
CA ASN A 294 -28.81 -10.09 5.34
C ASN A 294 -30.06 -10.72 4.69
N LYS A 295 -31.21 -10.71 5.38
CA LYS A 295 -32.47 -11.26 4.88
C LYS A 295 -33.03 -10.44 3.71
N ASP A 296 -32.84 -9.12 3.76
CA ASP A 296 -33.45 -8.17 2.81
C ASP A 296 -32.62 -8.03 1.52
N VAL A 297 -31.33 -8.38 1.59
CA VAL A 297 -30.40 -8.35 0.45
C VAL A 297 -30.91 -9.19 -0.72
N LEU A 298 -31.45 -10.39 -0.44
CA LEU A 298 -31.91 -11.30 -1.50
C LEU A 298 -33.18 -10.77 -2.20
N ALA A 299 -34.09 -10.17 -1.43
CA ALA A 299 -35.31 -9.57 -1.96
C ALA A 299 -34.98 -8.35 -2.84
N LYS A 300 -34.11 -7.45 -2.37
CA LYS A 300 -33.64 -6.31 -3.17
C LYS A 300 -32.83 -6.70 -4.40
N MET A 301 -32.04 -7.77 -4.33
CA MET A 301 -31.35 -8.30 -5.50
C MET A 301 -32.33 -8.83 -6.56
N ARG A 302 -33.45 -9.43 -6.14
CA ARG A 302 -34.50 -9.89 -7.05
C ARG A 302 -35.15 -8.73 -7.81
N GLU A 303 -35.56 -7.70 -7.08
CA GLU A 303 -36.12 -6.46 -7.66
C GLU A 303 -35.14 -5.84 -8.67
N CYS A 304 -33.85 -5.76 -8.30
CA CYS A 304 -32.80 -5.29 -9.22
C CYS A 304 -32.66 -6.17 -10.48
N ALA A 305 -32.81 -7.49 -10.36
CA ALA A 305 -32.68 -8.39 -11.50
C ALA A 305 -33.89 -8.30 -12.46
N GLU A 306 -35.09 -8.09 -11.92
CA GLU A 306 -36.33 -7.93 -12.70
C GLU A 306 -36.32 -6.58 -13.46
N GLU A 307 -35.92 -5.50 -12.80
CA GLU A 307 -35.76 -4.19 -13.45
C GLU A 307 -34.68 -4.19 -14.56
N GLU A 308 -33.53 -4.87 -14.36
CA GLU A 308 -32.45 -4.94 -15.38
C GLU A 308 -32.95 -5.60 -16.66
N ARG A 309 -33.84 -6.59 -16.51
CA ARG A 309 -34.41 -7.28 -17.66
C ARG A 309 -35.26 -6.34 -18.52
N HIS A 310 -36.10 -5.52 -17.88
CA HIS A 310 -36.94 -4.55 -18.58
C HIS A 310 -36.13 -3.42 -19.24
N THR A 311 -35.08 -2.92 -18.58
CA THR A 311 -34.20 -1.90 -19.16
C THR A 311 -33.35 -2.44 -20.31
N ARG A 312 -32.91 -3.70 -20.22
CA ARG A 312 -32.09 -4.35 -21.25
C ARG A 312 -32.90 -4.76 -22.48
N GLU A 313 -34.18 -5.11 -22.33
CA GLU A 313 -35.12 -5.28 -23.44
C GLU A 313 -35.30 -3.94 -24.21
N SER A 314 -35.39 -2.80 -23.50
CA SER A 314 -35.46 -1.46 -24.09
C SER A 314 -34.13 -0.98 -24.73
N GLN A 315 -32.97 -1.33 -24.14
CA GLN A 315 -31.65 -1.03 -24.73
C GLN A 315 -31.32 -1.92 -25.93
N ALA A 316 -31.73 -3.19 -25.95
CA ALA A 316 -31.53 -4.08 -27.10
C ALA A 316 -32.29 -3.58 -28.34
N ASP A 317 -33.52 -3.07 -28.16
CA ASP A 317 -34.28 -2.42 -29.23
C ASP A 317 -33.61 -1.11 -29.69
N SER A 318 -33.02 -0.35 -28.78
CA SER A 318 -32.31 0.90 -29.09
C SER A 318 -30.97 0.66 -29.81
N ILE A 319 -30.22 -0.38 -29.43
CA ILE A 319 -28.97 -0.79 -30.10
C ILE A 319 -29.28 -1.39 -31.47
N ALA A 320 -30.31 -2.24 -31.59
CA ALA A 320 -30.76 -2.75 -32.89
C ALA A 320 -31.28 -1.63 -33.81
N HIS A 321 -31.88 -0.57 -33.23
CA HIS A 321 -32.26 0.63 -33.98
C HIS A 321 -31.04 1.44 -34.44
N LEU A 322 -30.01 1.59 -33.59
CA LEU A 322 -28.74 2.24 -33.93
C LEU A 322 -27.94 1.46 -34.99
N GLU A 323 -27.91 0.12 -34.92
CA GLU A 323 -27.30 -0.74 -35.94
C GLU A 323 -28.05 -0.66 -37.27
N ARG A 324 -29.40 -0.64 -37.25
CA ARG A 324 -30.21 -0.38 -38.47
C ARG A 324 -29.98 1.00 -39.05
N LEU A 325 -29.82 2.02 -38.20
CA LEU A 325 -29.51 3.38 -38.65
C LEU A 325 -28.12 3.46 -39.27
N HIS A 326 -27.12 2.82 -38.67
CA HIS A 326 -25.76 2.75 -39.21
C HIS A 326 -25.74 2.01 -40.56
N TYR A 327 -26.39 0.85 -40.63
CA TYR A 327 -26.55 0.07 -41.87
C TYR A 327 -27.26 0.87 -42.98
N ASN A 328 -28.31 1.63 -42.64
CA ASN A 328 -29.01 2.48 -43.59
C ASN A 328 -28.18 3.71 -44.02
N MET A 329 -27.29 4.23 -43.17
CA MET A 329 -26.37 5.30 -43.54
C MET A 329 -25.27 4.80 -44.48
N ASP A 330 -24.71 3.61 -44.24
CA ASP A 330 -23.72 2.99 -45.12
C ASP A 330 -24.30 2.63 -46.50
N MET A 331 -25.54 2.14 -46.55
CA MET A 331 -26.25 1.87 -47.82
C MET A 331 -26.53 3.16 -48.62
N ARG A 332 -26.81 4.29 -47.95
CA ARG A 332 -26.98 5.59 -48.60
C ARG A 332 -25.66 6.22 -49.04
N ALA A 333 -24.55 5.96 -48.32
CA ALA A 333 -23.21 6.42 -48.71
C ALA A 333 -22.68 5.69 -49.96
N HIS A 334 -23.03 4.41 -50.14
CA HIS A 334 -22.67 3.63 -51.34
C HIS A 334 -23.61 3.85 -52.54
N GLY A 335 -24.79 4.46 -52.35
CA GLY A 335 -25.73 4.77 -53.43
C GLY A 335 -25.31 5.92 -54.37
N HIS A 336 -24.27 6.69 -54.04
CA HIS A 336 -23.83 7.86 -54.82
C HIS A 336 -22.48 7.67 -55.57
N ARG A 337 -22.01 6.44 -55.75
CA ARG A 337 -20.80 6.15 -56.58
C ARG A 337 -21.05 5.20 -57.76
N PHE A 338 -22.24 5.23 -58.36
CA PHE A 338 -22.53 4.45 -59.57
C PHE A 338 -23.14 5.26 -60.73
N PHE A 339 -23.02 6.58 -60.71
CA PHE A 339 -23.31 7.44 -61.86
C PHE A 339 -22.28 8.56 -61.92
N LEU A 340 -21.19 8.31 -62.63
CA LEU A 340 -20.44 9.29 -63.42
C LEU A 340 -19.60 8.47 -64.41
N ALA A 341 -20.21 8.22 -65.57
CA ALA A 341 -19.50 8.14 -66.85
C ALA A 341 -19.11 9.57 -67.28
#